data_AF-A0A857DID6-F1
#
_entry.id   AF-A0A857DID6-F1
#
_cell.length_a   1.000
_cell.length_b   1.000
_cell.length_c   1.000
_cell.angle_alpha   90.00
_cell.angle_beta   90.00
_cell.angle_gamma   90.00
#
_symmetry.space_group_name_H-M   'P 1'
#
loop_
_entity.id
_entity.type
_entity.pdbx_description
1 polymer ?
#
loop_
_entity_poly.entity_id
_entity_poly.type
_entity_poly.pdbx_seq_one_letter_code
_entity_poly.pdbx_strand_id
1 'polypeptide(L)'
;MPLEIIRNDITKVHADAIVNAANTSLLGGGGVDGAIHRAAGSELLVECRALGGCKIGQAKITKGYNLPAKYVIHTVGPIWHDGKSDEEKLLADSYRNSLALAKDYKLESIAFPLISSGAFGYPKDKALKIAISVIGDFLLSNEMTVFLVVYDKAAFALSEKLFTSIAQYIDDKYIEERPVDRSNRFEERHLLKKYYIEEPLLSPMEAPLKKRKRSLDDVVKHMDETFSQMLLRLIDEKGMTDAETYKKANIDRKLFSKIRNDINYKPSKPTAIAFAIAMRLNPDETKDLLLKAGFALSNSSKFDIIIQYFIDEGNYNVFEINEALFAFDQNLLGG
;
A
#
# COMPACT_ATOMS: atom_id res chain seq x y z
N MET A 1 12.93 0.71 4.49
CA MET A 1 12.07 -0.43 4.92
C MET A 1 10.66 -0.23 4.40
N PRO A 2 9.93 -1.31 4.03
CA PRO A 2 8.67 -1.18 3.33
C PRO A 2 7.44 -1.06 4.25
N LEU A 3 6.37 -0.49 3.69
CA LEU A 3 5.00 -0.76 4.12
C LEU A 3 4.49 -2.00 3.38
N GLU A 4 4.03 -2.99 4.14
CA GLU A 4 3.47 -4.24 3.64
C GLU A 4 1.99 -4.36 4.01
N ILE A 5 1.17 -4.77 3.05
CA ILE A 5 -0.24 -5.08 3.29
C ILE A 5 -0.35 -6.60 3.40
N ILE A 6 -0.78 -7.10 4.56
CA ILE A 6 -0.81 -8.55 4.82
C ILE A 6 -2.18 -9.00 5.28
N ARG A 7 -2.59 -10.19 4.83
CA ARG A 7 -3.78 -10.87 5.33
C ARG A 7 -3.40 -11.76 6.51
N ASN A 8 -3.72 -11.33 7.74
CA ASN A 8 -3.37 -12.10 8.94
C ASN A 8 -4.27 -11.77 10.14
N ASP A 9 -4.19 -12.58 11.18
CA ASP A 9 -4.61 -12.20 12.53
C ASP A 9 -3.51 -11.35 13.16
N ILE A 10 -3.81 -10.09 13.49
CA ILE A 10 -2.85 -9.16 14.07
C ILE A 10 -2.23 -9.68 15.38
N THR A 11 -2.94 -10.53 16.13
CA THR A 11 -2.43 -11.13 17.37
C THR A 11 -1.33 -12.18 17.12
N LYS A 12 -1.12 -12.57 15.87
CA LYS A 12 -0.10 -13.53 15.42
C LYS A 12 1.07 -12.88 14.67
N VAL A 13 1.01 -11.58 14.43
CA VAL A 13 2.05 -10.87 13.68
C VAL A 13 3.30 -10.70 14.54
N HIS A 14 4.44 -11.11 13.99
CA HIS A 14 5.76 -10.90 14.60
C HIS A 14 6.28 -9.51 14.23
N ALA A 15 5.90 -8.52 15.04
CA ALA A 15 6.42 -7.15 14.99
C ALA A 15 6.83 -6.71 16.41
N ASP A 16 7.64 -5.66 16.54
CA ASP A 16 7.99 -5.15 17.87
C ASP A 16 6.75 -4.60 18.61
N ALA A 17 5.85 -3.93 17.89
CA ALA A 17 4.55 -3.52 18.38
C ALA A 17 3.41 -3.93 17.45
N ILE A 18 2.26 -4.26 18.04
CA ILE A 18 0.98 -4.27 17.34
C ILE A 18 0.12 -3.10 17.84
N VAL A 19 -0.74 -2.59 16.97
CA VAL A 19 -1.65 -1.50 17.30
C VAL A 19 -3.03 -2.06 17.64
N ASN A 20 -3.56 -1.64 18.77
CA ASN A 20 -4.93 -1.90 19.17
C ASN A 20 -5.82 -0.70 18.83
N ALA A 21 -6.83 -0.92 17.98
CA ALA A 21 -7.90 0.05 17.75
C ALA A 21 -8.91 -0.04 18.91
N ALA A 22 -8.66 0.75 19.94
CA ALA A 22 -9.39 0.73 21.20
C ALA A 22 -10.49 1.81 21.26
N ASN A 23 -11.32 1.74 22.30
CA ASN A 23 -12.20 2.84 22.70
C ASN A 23 -11.53 3.71 23.79
N THR A 24 -12.13 4.85 24.14
CA THR A 24 -11.54 5.84 25.06
C THR A 24 -11.25 5.31 26.48
N SER A 25 -11.89 4.22 26.91
CA SER A 25 -11.63 3.64 28.23
C SER A 25 -10.31 2.86 28.29
N LEU A 26 -9.84 2.31 27.16
CA LEU A 26 -8.77 1.31 27.08
C LEU A 26 -9.02 0.01 27.88
N LEU A 27 -10.23 -0.23 28.37
CA LEU A 27 -10.54 -1.38 29.24
C LEU A 27 -11.08 -2.59 28.46
N GLY A 28 -10.64 -2.74 27.20
CA GLY A 28 -11.09 -3.77 26.29
C GLY A 28 -12.46 -3.48 25.64
N GLY A 29 -12.89 -4.43 24.81
CA GLY A 29 -14.09 -4.31 23.99
C GLY A 29 -14.29 -5.50 23.06
N GLY A 30 -15.01 -5.28 21.96
CA GLY A 30 -15.20 -6.26 20.89
C GLY A 30 -14.11 -6.16 19.79
N GLY A 31 -14.31 -6.86 18.67
CA GLY A 31 -13.46 -6.75 17.49
C GLY A 31 -11.97 -7.04 17.76
N VAL A 32 -11.09 -6.22 17.18
CA VAL A 32 -9.63 -6.34 17.33
C VAL A 32 -9.18 -6.12 18.78
N ASP A 33 -9.81 -5.20 19.50
CA ASP A 33 -9.51 -4.90 20.90
C ASP A 33 -9.73 -6.13 21.79
N GLY A 34 -10.90 -6.74 21.66
CA GLY A 34 -11.20 -8.00 22.35
C GLY A 34 -10.27 -9.15 21.95
N ALA A 35 -9.87 -9.24 20.68
CA ALA A 35 -8.94 -10.27 20.21
C ALA A 35 -7.54 -10.10 20.84
N ILE A 36 -7.03 -8.87 20.85
CA ILE A 36 -5.74 -8.52 21.47
C ILE A 36 -5.76 -8.80 22.97
N HIS A 37 -6.80 -8.38 23.69
CA HIS A 37 -6.92 -8.67 25.12
C HIS A 37 -6.99 -10.16 25.43
N ARG A 38 -7.73 -10.95 24.65
CA ARG A 38 -7.78 -12.41 24.82
C ARG A 38 -6.43 -13.07 24.56
N ALA A 39 -5.70 -12.61 23.55
CA ALA A 39 -4.42 -13.19 23.18
C ALA A 39 -3.28 -12.77 24.14
N ALA A 40 -3.29 -11.53 24.63
CA ALA A 40 -2.27 -11.00 25.54
C ALA A 40 -2.41 -11.55 26.97
N GLY A 41 -3.62 -11.87 27.42
CA GLY A 41 -3.90 -12.29 28.78
C GLY A 41 -4.43 -11.17 29.68
N SER A 42 -4.77 -11.52 30.91
CA SER A 42 -5.44 -10.64 31.88
C SER A 42 -4.58 -9.44 32.32
N GLU A 43 -3.27 -9.59 32.24
CA GLU A 43 -2.26 -8.64 32.67
C GLU A 43 -2.29 -7.37 31.82
N LEU A 44 -2.64 -7.49 30.53
CA LEU A 44 -2.84 -6.33 29.66
C LEU A 44 -3.94 -5.40 30.20
N LEU A 45 -5.06 -5.97 30.66
CA LEU A 45 -6.15 -5.18 31.22
C LEU A 45 -5.74 -4.48 32.53
N VAL A 46 -4.90 -5.13 33.34
CA VAL A 46 -4.37 -4.54 34.58
C VAL A 46 -3.50 -3.32 34.27
N GLU A 47 -2.60 -3.41 33.30
CA GLU A 47 -1.78 -2.27 32.87
C GLU A 47 -2.61 -1.15 32.24
N CYS A 48 -3.59 -1.49 31.39
CA CYS A 48 -4.49 -0.50 30.80
C CYS A 48 -5.24 0.34 31.85
N ARG A 49 -5.62 -0.23 33.00
CA ARG A 49 -6.27 0.52 34.09
C ARG A 49 -5.38 1.62 34.65
N ALA A 50 -4.07 1.41 34.70
CA ALA A 50 -3.11 2.41 35.17
C ALA A 50 -2.93 3.57 34.17
N LEU A 51 -3.32 3.39 32.90
CA LEU A 51 -3.19 4.43 31.87
C LEU A 51 -4.25 5.54 31.99
N GLY A 52 -5.41 5.29 32.59
CA GLY A 52 -6.48 6.29 32.73
C GLY A 52 -7.16 6.67 31.40
N GLY A 53 -7.40 5.69 30.52
CA GLY A 53 -8.06 5.90 29.22
C GLY A 53 -7.18 6.56 28.16
N CYS A 54 -7.74 6.91 27.00
CA CYS A 54 -7.05 7.59 25.91
C CYS A 54 -8.01 8.49 25.13
N LYS A 55 -7.53 9.66 24.70
CA LYS A 55 -8.34 10.59 23.88
C LYS A 55 -8.36 10.12 22.42
N ILE A 56 -9.41 10.49 21.69
CA ILE A 56 -9.50 10.23 20.25
C ILE A 56 -8.30 10.88 19.54
N GLY A 57 -7.71 10.16 18.59
CA GLY A 57 -6.50 10.55 17.87
C GLY A 57 -5.20 10.34 18.65
N GLN A 58 -5.24 9.95 19.93
CA GLN A 58 -4.05 9.75 20.76
C GLN A 58 -3.72 8.27 20.93
N ALA A 59 -2.46 7.99 21.29
CA ALA A 59 -1.94 6.64 21.50
C ALA A 59 -1.24 6.49 22.86
N LYS A 60 -1.30 5.29 23.44
CA LYS A 60 -0.57 4.86 24.65
C LYS A 60 0.03 3.49 24.44
N ILE A 61 1.09 3.15 25.19
CA ILE A 61 1.81 1.89 25.03
C ILE A 61 1.82 1.07 26.32
N THR A 62 1.73 -0.25 26.16
CA THR A 62 1.80 -1.27 27.21
C THR A 62 2.69 -2.42 26.74
N LYS A 63 3.00 -3.37 27.62
CA LYS A 63 3.68 -4.62 27.24
C LYS A 63 2.75 -5.51 26.41
N GLY A 64 3.35 -6.38 25.59
CA GLY A 64 2.64 -7.37 24.77
C GLY A 64 2.18 -8.62 25.51
N TYR A 65 2.74 -8.90 26.70
CA TYR A 65 2.42 -10.09 27.50
C TYR A 65 2.55 -11.40 26.70
N ASN A 66 1.47 -12.16 26.54
CA ASN A 66 1.48 -13.43 25.81
C ASN A 66 1.47 -13.28 24.28
N LEU A 67 1.46 -12.05 23.75
CA LEU A 67 1.57 -11.79 22.31
C LEU A 67 3.00 -12.04 21.82
N PRO A 68 3.17 -12.41 20.53
CA PRO A 68 4.49 -12.42 19.90
C PRO A 68 5.17 -11.05 19.87
N ALA A 69 4.37 -9.98 19.85
CA ALA A 69 4.85 -8.61 19.88
C ALA A 69 5.29 -8.18 21.27
N LYS A 70 6.34 -7.35 21.36
CA LYS A 70 6.89 -6.86 22.62
C LYS A 70 5.96 -5.85 23.30
N TYR A 71 5.25 -5.07 22.50
CA TYR A 71 4.37 -4.00 22.96
C TYR A 71 3.01 -4.01 22.26
N VAL A 72 2.01 -3.43 22.94
CA VAL A 72 0.74 -3.03 22.33
C VAL A 72 0.63 -1.51 22.38
N ILE A 73 0.43 -0.88 21.22
CA ILE A 73 0.12 0.54 21.14
C ILE A 73 -1.40 0.69 21.00
N HIS A 74 -2.04 1.20 22.03
CA HIS A 74 -3.47 1.44 22.08
C HIS A 74 -3.78 2.84 21.56
N THR A 75 -4.50 2.93 20.45
CA THR A 75 -4.95 4.20 19.88
C THR A 75 -6.46 4.22 19.72
N VAL A 76 -7.05 5.40 19.82
CA VAL A 76 -8.50 5.58 19.71
C VAL A 76 -8.83 6.33 18.43
N GLY A 77 -9.36 5.62 17.44
CA GLY A 77 -9.85 6.24 16.20
C GLY A 77 -11.18 6.97 16.41
N PRO A 78 -11.58 7.87 15.50
CA PRO A 78 -12.89 8.51 15.53
C PRO A 78 -14.00 7.56 15.10
N ILE A 79 -15.21 7.80 15.61
CA ILE A 79 -16.45 7.23 15.07
C ILE A 79 -16.82 8.03 13.82
N TRP A 80 -17.17 7.34 12.73
CA TRP A 80 -17.60 7.99 11.51
C TRP A 80 -19.05 8.45 11.60
N HIS A 81 -19.29 9.70 11.22
CA HIS A 81 -20.64 10.26 11.09
C HIS A 81 -20.90 10.67 9.64
N ASP A 82 -20.22 11.72 9.18
CA ASP A 82 -20.38 12.26 7.83
C ASP A 82 -19.09 12.85 7.24
N GLY A 83 -17.98 12.83 8.01
CA GLY A 83 -16.68 13.36 7.59
C GLY A 83 -16.53 14.87 7.76
N LYS A 84 -17.45 15.53 8.48
CA LYS A 84 -17.44 17.00 8.69
C LYS A 84 -17.01 17.41 10.09
N SER A 85 -16.66 16.47 10.95
CA SER A 85 -16.35 16.65 12.37
C SER A 85 -14.91 16.25 12.69
N ASP A 86 -13.97 16.67 11.85
CA ASP A 86 -12.54 16.37 11.94
C ASP A 86 -12.19 14.85 11.92
N GLU A 87 -13.11 13.97 11.50
CA GLU A 87 -12.86 12.52 11.56
C GLU A 87 -11.61 12.12 10.76
N GLU A 88 -11.38 12.74 9.60
CA GLU A 88 -10.19 12.49 8.79
C GLU A 88 -8.90 12.85 9.54
N LYS A 89 -8.88 14.02 10.17
CA LYS A 89 -7.73 14.48 10.95
C LYS A 89 -7.48 13.59 12.16
N LEU A 90 -8.53 13.23 12.90
CA LEU A 90 -8.44 12.38 14.09
C LEU A 90 -7.99 10.95 13.76
N LEU A 91 -8.42 10.41 12.62
CA LEU A 91 -7.93 9.12 12.14
C LEU A 91 -6.46 9.22 11.74
N ALA A 92 -6.07 10.26 11.01
CA ALA A 92 -4.66 10.50 10.68
C ALA A 92 -3.78 10.64 11.93
N ASP A 93 -4.26 11.35 12.95
CA ASP A 93 -3.55 11.53 14.23
C ASP A 93 -3.38 10.20 14.99
N SER A 94 -4.35 9.28 14.89
CA SER A 94 -4.22 7.93 15.47
C SER A 94 -3.02 7.17 14.89
N TYR A 95 -2.82 7.24 13.57
CA TYR A 95 -1.64 6.66 12.92
C TYR A 95 -0.36 7.41 13.29
N ARG A 96 -0.35 8.75 13.19
CA ARG A 96 0.84 9.57 13.49
C ARG A 96 1.34 9.36 14.91
N ASN A 97 0.45 9.40 15.89
CA ASN A 97 0.83 9.28 17.30
C ASN A 97 1.27 7.84 17.64
N SER A 98 0.71 6.83 16.99
CA SER A 98 1.17 5.45 17.13
C SER A 98 2.58 5.26 16.55
N LEU A 99 2.84 5.79 15.35
CA LEU A 99 4.15 5.76 14.69
C LEU A 99 5.21 6.55 15.47
N ALA A 100 4.84 7.73 16.00
CA ALA A 100 5.71 8.53 16.84
C ALA A 100 6.12 7.77 18.12
N LEU A 101 5.16 7.12 18.78
CA LEU A 101 5.43 6.35 19.99
C LEU A 101 6.34 5.14 19.70
N ALA A 102 6.12 4.44 18.58
CA ALA A 102 7.01 3.36 18.15
C ALA A 102 8.44 3.85 17.87
N LYS A 103 8.58 5.03 17.26
CA LYS A 103 9.88 5.67 17.03
C LYS A 103 10.57 6.04 18.35
N ASP A 104 9.84 6.64 19.28
CA ASP A 104 10.38 7.06 20.58
C ASP A 104 10.89 5.85 21.41
N TYR A 105 10.20 4.72 21.28
CA TYR A 105 10.62 3.44 21.87
C TYR A 105 11.66 2.68 21.04
N LYS A 106 12.13 3.26 19.93
CA LYS A 106 13.15 2.69 19.01
C LYS A 106 12.76 1.31 18.49
N LEU A 107 11.48 1.13 18.17
CA LEU A 107 10.97 -0.10 17.59
C LEU A 107 11.33 -0.16 16.09
N GLU A 108 11.70 -1.34 15.60
CA GLU A 108 12.06 -1.57 14.20
C GLU A 108 10.83 -1.93 13.36
N SER A 109 9.77 -2.45 13.98
CA SER A 109 8.54 -2.86 13.27
C SER A 109 7.25 -2.60 14.05
N ILE A 110 6.19 -2.25 13.30
CA ILE A 110 4.85 -2.01 13.85
C ILE A 110 3.77 -2.58 12.93
N ALA A 111 2.74 -3.20 13.50
CA ALA A 111 1.60 -3.70 12.75
C ALA A 111 0.31 -2.97 13.12
N PHE A 112 -0.38 -2.41 12.13
CA PHE A 112 -1.64 -1.71 12.25
C PHE A 112 -2.81 -2.56 11.78
N PRO A 113 -3.96 -2.56 12.48
CA PRO A 113 -5.23 -2.89 11.85
C PRO A 113 -5.69 -1.69 11.01
N LEU A 114 -6.73 -1.86 10.19
CA LEU A 114 -7.40 -0.73 9.56
C LEU A 114 -8.29 0.02 10.58
N ILE A 115 -7.73 1.02 11.24
CA ILE A 115 -8.37 1.74 12.37
C ILE A 115 -9.73 2.33 11.95
N SER A 116 -10.71 2.26 12.85
CA SER A 116 -12.10 2.74 12.70
C SER A 116 -12.96 2.09 11.61
N SER A 117 -12.42 1.22 10.76
CA SER A 117 -13.15 0.57 9.65
C SER A 117 -14.09 -0.59 10.04
N GLY A 118 -14.12 -0.94 11.33
CA GLY A 118 -15.00 -1.94 11.92
C GLY A 118 -16.24 -1.32 12.55
N ALA A 119 -16.42 -1.52 13.86
CA ALA A 119 -17.61 -1.05 14.59
C ALA A 119 -17.80 0.48 14.58
N PHE A 120 -16.74 1.25 14.32
CA PHE A 120 -16.80 2.72 14.25
C PHE A 120 -17.27 3.24 12.88
N GLY A 121 -17.51 2.34 11.91
CA GLY A 121 -18.24 2.65 10.68
C GLY A 121 -17.49 3.51 9.66
N TYR A 122 -16.18 3.74 9.83
CA TYR A 122 -15.40 4.54 8.90
C TYR A 122 -15.35 3.85 7.52
N PRO A 123 -15.70 4.55 6.42
CA PRO A 123 -15.62 3.98 5.07
C PRO A 123 -14.23 3.44 4.81
N LYS A 124 -14.15 2.17 4.41
CA LYS A 124 -12.88 1.43 4.40
C LYS A 124 -11.88 1.99 3.39
N ASP A 125 -12.38 2.41 2.23
CA ASP A 125 -11.63 3.10 1.18
C ASP A 125 -10.99 4.39 1.71
N LYS A 126 -11.76 5.21 2.44
CA LYS A 126 -11.25 6.45 3.05
C LYS A 126 -10.25 6.17 4.17
N ALA A 127 -10.55 5.21 5.04
CA ALA A 127 -9.67 4.83 6.14
C ALA A 127 -8.33 4.29 5.63
N LEU A 128 -8.37 3.50 4.55
CA LEU A 128 -7.18 2.93 3.91
C LEU A 128 -6.32 4.01 3.28
N LYS A 129 -6.93 4.94 2.53
CA LYS A 129 -6.23 6.08 1.95
C LYS A 129 -5.50 6.91 3.01
N ILE A 130 -6.15 7.14 4.16
CA ILE A 130 -5.53 7.85 5.29
C ILE A 130 -4.36 7.05 5.88
N ALA A 131 -4.54 5.74 6.09
CA ALA A 131 -3.49 4.86 6.61
C ALA A 131 -2.24 4.87 5.72
N ILE A 132 -2.44 4.61 4.42
CA ILE A 132 -1.38 4.59 3.40
C ILE A 132 -0.66 5.93 3.35
N SER A 133 -1.42 7.03 3.29
CA SER A 133 -0.85 8.38 3.20
C SER A 133 0.03 8.70 4.41
N VAL A 134 -0.50 8.53 5.63
CA VAL A 134 0.24 8.84 6.86
C VAL A 134 1.45 7.94 7.05
N ILE A 135 1.32 6.64 6.79
CA ILE A 135 2.44 5.70 6.91
C ILE A 135 3.51 5.99 5.86
N GLY A 136 3.11 6.22 4.61
CA GLY A 136 4.02 6.56 3.51
C GLY A 136 4.84 7.81 3.84
N ASP A 137 4.18 8.88 4.26
CA ASP A 137 4.83 10.13 4.67
C ASP A 137 5.83 9.91 5.82
N PHE A 138 5.47 9.09 6.81
CA PHE A 138 6.36 8.75 7.91
C PHE A 138 7.61 8.00 7.42
N LEU A 139 7.46 7.03 6.52
CA LEU A 139 8.57 6.20 6.01
C LEU A 139 9.52 6.96 5.08
N LEU A 140 9.12 8.09 4.51
CA LEU A 140 10.05 8.96 3.77
C LEU A 140 11.18 9.47 4.67
N SER A 141 10.90 9.73 5.95
CA SER A 141 11.86 10.32 6.89
C SER A 141 12.35 9.35 7.97
N ASN A 142 11.72 8.19 8.10
CA ASN A 142 12.00 7.23 9.17
C ASN A 142 12.22 5.83 8.61
N GLU A 143 13.10 5.07 9.27
CA GLU A 143 13.34 3.68 8.96
C GLU A 143 12.53 2.83 9.94
N MET A 144 11.46 2.18 9.45
CA MET A 144 10.63 1.24 10.21
C MET A 144 9.93 0.29 9.22
N THR A 145 9.76 -0.98 9.57
CA THR A 145 8.85 -1.88 8.83
C THR A 145 7.43 -1.69 9.34
N VAL A 146 6.48 -1.41 8.45
CA VAL A 146 5.08 -1.19 8.83
C VAL A 146 4.20 -2.23 8.15
N PHE A 147 3.44 -2.97 8.93
CA PHE A 147 2.42 -3.90 8.41
C PHE A 147 1.04 -3.27 8.52
N LEU A 148 0.28 -3.22 7.43
CA LEU A 148 -1.15 -2.99 7.46
C LEU A 148 -1.85 -4.35 7.39
N VAL A 149 -2.36 -4.80 8.52
CA VAL A 149 -2.95 -6.13 8.71
C VAL A 149 -4.45 -6.07 8.44
N VAL A 150 -4.88 -6.86 7.46
CA VAL A 150 -6.29 -6.99 7.11
C VAL A 150 -6.79 -8.41 7.36
N TYR A 151 -7.96 -8.53 7.98
CA TYR A 151 -8.53 -9.82 8.32
C TYR A 151 -9.35 -10.41 7.16
N ASP A 152 -10.05 -9.57 6.40
CA ASP A 152 -10.93 -9.95 5.30
C ASP A 152 -10.62 -9.16 4.02
N LYS A 153 -10.76 -9.81 2.85
CA LYS A 153 -10.60 -9.19 1.53
C LYS A 153 -11.58 -8.03 1.32
N ALA A 154 -12.80 -8.15 1.87
CA ALA A 154 -13.80 -7.08 1.84
C ALA A 154 -13.40 -5.84 2.67
N ALA A 155 -12.27 -5.87 3.39
CA ALA A 155 -11.70 -4.68 4.01
C ALA A 155 -11.03 -3.75 2.99
N PHE A 156 -10.56 -4.29 1.87
CA PHE A 156 -10.01 -3.58 0.72
C PHE A 156 -11.09 -3.44 -0.35
N ALA A 157 -12.14 -2.68 -0.04
CA ALA A 157 -12.97 -2.13 -1.12
C ALA A 157 -12.14 -1.00 -1.74
N LEU A 158 -11.44 -1.29 -2.85
CA LEU A 158 -11.05 -0.22 -3.76
C LEU A 158 -12.28 0.64 -4.00
N SER A 159 -12.10 1.96 -4.19
CA SER A 159 -13.22 2.79 -4.63
C SER A 159 -13.87 2.08 -5.82
N GLU A 160 -15.19 1.87 -5.77
CA GLU A 160 -15.92 1.07 -6.77
C GLU A 160 -15.55 1.50 -8.19
N LYS A 161 -15.35 2.80 -8.38
CA LYS A 161 -14.86 3.41 -9.61
C LYS A 161 -13.48 2.91 -10.04
N LEU A 162 -12.49 2.88 -9.14
CA LEU A 162 -11.13 2.41 -9.45
C LEU A 162 -11.09 0.90 -9.71
N PHE A 163 -11.85 0.13 -8.94
CA PHE A 163 -11.96 -1.31 -9.22
C PHE A 163 -12.61 -1.56 -10.58
N THR A 164 -13.70 -0.86 -10.88
CA THR A 164 -14.41 -0.98 -12.17
C THR A 164 -13.54 -0.51 -13.33
N SER A 165 -12.80 0.58 -13.18
CA SER A 165 -11.90 1.06 -14.24
C SER A 165 -10.76 0.09 -14.51
N ILE A 166 -10.15 -0.47 -13.47
CA ILE A 166 -9.12 -1.50 -13.61
C ILE A 166 -9.71 -2.76 -14.24
N ALA A 167 -10.86 -3.23 -13.77
CA ALA A 167 -11.53 -4.41 -14.34
C ALA A 167 -11.89 -4.22 -15.81
N GLN A 168 -12.44 -3.06 -16.17
CA GLN A 168 -12.76 -2.71 -17.56
C GLN A 168 -11.49 -2.61 -18.41
N TYR A 169 -10.42 -2.00 -17.90
CA TYR A 169 -9.14 -1.93 -18.60
C TYR A 169 -8.54 -3.32 -18.82
N ILE A 170 -8.68 -4.22 -17.84
CA ILE A 170 -8.33 -5.64 -17.99
C ILE A 170 -9.16 -6.26 -19.11
N ASP A 171 -10.48 -6.15 -19.07
CA ASP A 171 -11.36 -6.75 -20.09
C ASP A 171 -11.06 -6.24 -21.50
N ASP A 172 -10.87 -4.93 -21.67
CA ASP A 172 -10.55 -4.31 -22.97
C ASP A 172 -9.23 -4.86 -23.53
N LYS A 173 -8.21 -5.02 -22.69
CA LYS A 173 -6.91 -5.61 -23.07
C LYS A 173 -6.98 -7.12 -23.36
N TYR A 174 -7.89 -7.84 -22.70
CA TYR A 174 -8.14 -9.26 -22.97
C TYR A 174 -8.92 -9.49 -24.27
N ILE A 175 -9.80 -8.55 -24.67
CA ILE A 175 -10.60 -8.65 -25.90
C ILE A 175 -9.76 -8.38 -27.15
N GLU A 176 -8.74 -7.50 -27.08
CA GLU A 176 -7.84 -7.23 -28.21
C GLU A 176 -7.07 -8.48 -28.69
N GLU A 177 -6.91 -9.52 -27.86
CA GLU A 177 -6.19 -10.76 -28.20
C GLU A 177 -7.09 -11.90 -28.75
N ARG A 178 -8.43 -11.76 -28.76
CA ARG A 178 -9.34 -12.81 -29.27
C ARG A 178 -10.38 -12.25 -30.26
N PRO A 179 -10.35 -12.67 -31.55
CA PRO A 179 -11.47 -12.41 -32.44
C PRO A 179 -12.68 -13.25 -31.99
N VAL A 180 -13.64 -12.57 -31.35
CA VAL A 180 -15.08 -12.86 -31.18
C VAL A 180 -15.52 -14.34 -31.28
N ASP A 181 -15.93 -14.91 -30.14
CA ASP A 181 -17.02 -15.89 -30.12
C ASP A 181 -18.11 -15.42 -29.12
N ARG A 182 -19.36 -15.34 -29.61
CA ARG A 182 -20.47 -14.58 -28.99
C ARG A 182 -21.30 -15.38 -27.98
N SER A 183 -20.86 -16.55 -27.57
CA SER A 183 -21.72 -17.58 -26.96
C SER A 183 -21.80 -17.56 -25.42
N ASN A 184 -20.89 -16.93 -24.68
CA ASN A 184 -20.86 -17.03 -23.21
C ASN A 184 -21.42 -15.83 -22.41
N ARG A 185 -22.15 -14.90 -23.07
CA ARG A 185 -22.63 -13.65 -22.44
C ARG A 185 -23.72 -13.79 -21.36
N PHE A 186 -24.19 -15.00 -21.04
CA PHE A 186 -25.34 -15.17 -20.15
C PHE A 186 -24.99 -15.42 -18.67
N GLU A 187 -23.83 -15.99 -18.36
CA GLU A 187 -23.49 -16.32 -16.95
C GLU A 187 -22.83 -15.15 -16.21
N GLU A 188 -21.98 -14.36 -16.86
CA GLU A 188 -21.20 -13.31 -16.21
C GLU A 188 -22.03 -12.08 -15.83
N ARG A 189 -23.10 -11.81 -16.59
CA ARG A 189 -24.08 -10.76 -16.29
C ARG A 189 -24.87 -11.01 -15.00
N HIS A 190 -24.89 -12.24 -14.49
CA HIS A 190 -25.65 -12.61 -13.30
C HIS A 190 -24.93 -12.24 -11.99
N LEU A 191 -23.60 -12.21 -11.99
CA LEU A 191 -22.79 -11.79 -10.83
C LEU A 191 -22.84 -10.27 -10.61
N LEU A 192 -22.84 -9.50 -11.70
CA LEU A 192 -22.93 -8.03 -11.69
C LEU A 192 -24.23 -7.53 -11.02
N LYS A 193 -25.36 -8.21 -11.22
CA LYS A 193 -26.67 -7.74 -10.76
C LYS A 193 -26.87 -7.71 -9.24
N LYS A 194 -25.96 -8.31 -8.46
CA LYS A 194 -26.15 -8.50 -7.00
C LYS A 194 -25.75 -7.28 -6.15
N TYR A 195 -25.11 -6.27 -6.72
CA TYR A 195 -24.48 -5.17 -5.96
C TYR A 195 -24.94 -3.74 -6.33
N TYR A 196 -25.93 -3.57 -7.21
CA TYR A 196 -26.37 -2.23 -7.64
C TYR A 196 -27.48 -1.62 -6.78
N ILE A 197 -27.27 -0.39 -6.30
CA ILE A 197 -28.32 0.62 -6.08
C ILE A 197 -27.82 1.91 -6.73
N GLU A 198 -28.66 2.52 -7.58
CA GLU A 198 -28.35 3.61 -8.51
C GLU A 198 -28.20 4.98 -7.82
N GLU A 199 -27.23 5.83 -8.25
CA GLU A 199 -27.37 7.29 -8.48
C GLU A 199 -26.11 7.92 -9.14
N PRO A 200 -26.16 9.16 -9.72
CA PRO A 200 -25.58 9.44 -11.04
C PRO A 200 -24.24 10.22 -11.08
N LEU A 201 -23.54 10.06 -12.21
CA LEU A 201 -22.25 10.66 -12.60
C LEU A 201 -22.27 12.18 -12.87
N LEU A 202 -21.19 12.87 -12.50
CA LEU A 202 -20.74 14.15 -13.06
C LEU A 202 -19.20 14.14 -13.29
N SER A 203 -18.78 14.73 -14.42
CA SER A 203 -17.43 14.74 -15.05
C SER A 203 -16.65 16.06 -14.78
N PRO A 204 -15.48 16.36 -15.41
CA PRO A 204 -14.29 15.56 -15.78
C PRO A 204 -12.93 16.15 -15.30
N MET A 205 -11.86 15.38 -15.57
CA MET A 205 -10.43 15.53 -15.24
C MET A 205 -9.65 16.67 -15.93
N GLU A 206 -8.50 17.03 -15.34
CA GLU A 206 -7.44 17.89 -15.93
C GLU A 206 -6.28 17.09 -16.58
N ALA A 207 -5.48 17.79 -17.39
CA ALA A 207 -4.76 17.37 -18.60
C ALA A 207 -3.46 16.53 -18.46
N PRO A 208 -3.04 15.79 -19.51
CA PRO A 208 -1.85 14.91 -19.48
C PRO A 208 -0.51 15.63 -19.73
N LEU A 209 0.54 15.14 -19.06
CA LEU A 209 1.93 15.60 -19.17
C LEU A 209 2.58 15.20 -20.52
N LYS A 210 3.40 16.11 -21.07
CA LYS A 210 4.05 16.02 -22.40
C LYS A 210 5.02 14.82 -22.54
N LYS A 211 4.84 14.03 -23.61
CA LYS A 211 5.78 13.02 -24.11
C LYS A 211 7.11 13.67 -24.55
N ARG A 212 8.25 13.17 -24.05
CA ARG A 212 9.59 13.59 -24.48
C ARG A 212 10.12 12.56 -25.49
N LYS A 213 10.34 12.96 -26.76
CA LYS A 213 10.98 12.10 -27.78
C LYS A 213 12.50 12.05 -27.55
N ARG A 214 13.08 10.85 -27.47
CA ARG A 214 14.53 10.60 -27.36
C ARG A 214 15.24 10.70 -28.72
N SER A 215 16.52 11.06 -28.71
CA SER A 215 17.39 11.07 -29.89
C SER A 215 18.00 9.69 -30.14
N LEU A 216 18.26 9.34 -31.41
CA LEU A 216 18.83 8.04 -31.79
C LEU A 216 20.24 7.82 -31.22
N ASP A 217 21.01 8.90 -31.05
CA ASP A 217 22.38 8.86 -30.53
C ASP A 217 22.45 8.42 -29.06
N ASP A 218 21.44 8.74 -28.27
CA ASP A 218 21.37 8.33 -26.86
C ASP A 218 21.11 6.82 -26.74
N VAL A 219 20.32 6.24 -27.65
CA VAL A 219 20.03 4.79 -27.67
C VAL A 219 21.28 3.97 -28.00
N VAL A 220 22.08 4.45 -28.96
CA VAL A 220 23.29 3.75 -29.41
C VAL A 220 24.41 3.79 -28.36
N LYS A 221 24.55 4.89 -27.62
CA LYS A 221 25.58 5.05 -26.57
C LYS A 221 25.39 4.13 -25.35
N HIS A 222 24.17 3.61 -25.15
CA HIS A 222 23.80 2.87 -23.94
C HIS A 222 23.31 1.44 -24.21
N MET A 223 23.57 0.88 -25.40
CA MET A 223 23.12 -0.48 -25.73
C MET A 223 23.65 -1.55 -24.76
N ASP A 224 24.88 -1.39 -24.25
CA ASP A 224 25.53 -2.36 -23.37
C ASP A 224 25.27 -2.12 -21.87
N GLU A 225 24.46 -1.11 -21.51
CA GLU A 225 24.17 -0.83 -20.09
C GLU A 225 23.34 -1.97 -19.46
N THR A 226 23.73 -2.37 -18.25
CA THR A 226 22.97 -3.30 -17.38
C THR A 226 21.81 -2.58 -16.69
N PHE A 227 20.90 -3.35 -16.07
CA PHE A 227 19.82 -2.78 -15.25
C PHE A 227 20.35 -1.83 -14.17
N SER A 228 21.36 -2.25 -13.40
CA SER A 228 21.91 -1.45 -12.30
C SER A 228 22.52 -0.14 -12.82
N GLN A 229 23.23 -0.16 -13.95
CA GLN A 229 23.78 1.05 -14.56
C GLN A 229 22.70 2.01 -15.05
N MET A 230 21.69 1.48 -15.75
CA MET A 230 20.56 2.28 -16.23
C MET A 230 19.79 2.91 -15.06
N LEU A 231 19.54 2.13 -14.00
CA LEU A 231 18.87 2.61 -12.80
C LEU A 231 19.62 3.78 -12.16
N LEU A 232 20.93 3.65 -11.93
CA LEU A 232 21.73 4.72 -11.34
C LEU A 232 21.78 5.98 -12.23
N ARG A 233 21.91 5.81 -13.56
CA ARG A 233 21.84 6.92 -14.52
C ARG A 233 20.49 7.64 -14.44
N LEU A 234 19.37 6.90 -14.38
CA LEU A 234 18.04 7.49 -14.27
C LEU A 234 17.83 8.22 -12.94
N ILE A 235 18.39 7.70 -11.84
CA ILE A 235 18.36 8.38 -10.53
C ILE A 235 19.03 9.76 -10.64
N ASP A 236 20.23 9.80 -11.23
CA ASP A 236 20.98 11.05 -11.44
C ASP A 236 20.23 12.02 -12.37
N GLU A 237 19.70 11.54 -13.51
CA GLU A 237 18.95 12.34 -14.47
C GLU A 237 17.65 12.93 -13.90
N LYS A 238 17.01 12.22 -12.97
CA LYS A 238 15.80 12.67 -12.26
C LYS A 238 16.12 13.55 -11.05
N GLY A 239 17.42 13.73 -10.72
CA GLY A 239 17.86 14.51 -9.57
C GLY A 239 17.42 13.93 -8.22
N MET A 240 17.24 12.61 -8.15
CA MET A 240 16.82 11.92 -6.95
C MET A 240 18.03 11.45 -6.16
N THR A 241 17.94 11.44 -4.83
CA THR A 241 18.92 10.74 -4.00
C THR A 241 18.63 9.24 -3.98
N ASP A 242 19.65 8.44 -3.67
CA ASP A 242 19.49 7.01 -3.39
C ASP A 242 18.39 6.75 -2.35
N ALA A 243 18.40 7.55 -1.27
CA ALA A 243 17.46 7.44 -0.17
C ALA A 243 16.02 7.67 -0.60
N GLU A 244 15.78 8.73 -1.38
CA GLU A 244 14.45 9.00 -1.93
C GLU A 244 14.01 7.89 -2.89
N THR A 245 14.93 7.37 -3.70
CA THR A 245 14.61 6.35 -4.70
C THR A 245 14.13 5.06 -4.07
N TYR A 246 14.90 4.44 -3.16
CA TYR A 246 14.48 3.16 -2.57
C TYR A 246 13.26 3.32 -1.65
N LYS A 247 13.10 4.47 -0.97
CA LYS A 247 11.92 4.72 -0.13
C LYS A 247 10.65 4.86 -0.96
N LYS A 248 10.69 5.64 -2.05
CA LYS A 248 9.56 5.76 -2.98
C LYS A 248 9.26 4.45 -3.72
N ALA A 249 10.25 3.60 -3.92
CA ALA A 249 10.08 2.26 -4.49
C ALA A 249 9.56 1.23 -3.47
N ASN A 250 9.33 1.61 -2.20
CA ASN A 250 8.97 0.68 -1.13
C ASN A 250 10.00 -0.47 -1.01
N ILE A 251 11.29 -0.16 -1.09
CA ILE A 251 12.39 -1.13 -1.08
C ILE A 251 13.27 -0.91 0.15
N ASP A 252 13.72 -2.01 0.76
CA ASP A 252 14.69 -1.92 1.86
C ASP A 252 16.06 -1.41 1.40
N ARG A 253 16.71 -0.62 2.27
CA ARG A 253 18.04 -0.05 2.01
C ARG A 253 19.09 -1.12 1.70
N LYS A 254 19.05 -2.29 2.35
CA LYS A 254 20.00 -3.38 2.10
C LYS A 254 19.80 -3.97 0.70
N LEU A 255 18.56 -4.11 0.25
CA LEU A 255 18.25 -4.58 -1.10
C LEU A 255 18.75 -3.58 -2.15
N PHE A 256 18.48 -2.28 -1.95
CA PHE A 256 19.01 -1.24 -2.84
C PHE A 256 20.54 -1.22 -2.85
N SER A 257 21.19 -1.39 -1.70
CA SER A 257 22.65 -1.46 -1.62
C SER A 257 23.23 -2.64 -2.41
N LYS A 258 22.55 -3.79 -2.47
CA LYS A 258 22.97 -4.92 -3.32
C LYS A 258 22.88 -4.54 -4.80
N ILE A 259 21.78 -3.93 -5.22
CA ILE A 259 21.58 -3.47 -6.61
C ILE A 259 22.65 -2.45 -7.01
N ARG A 260 22.93 -1.47 -6.15
CA ARG A 260 23.91 -0.41 -6.42
C ARG A 260 25.34 -0.95 -6.56
N ASN A 261 25.70 -1.93 -5.73
CA ASN A 261 27.08 -2.43 -5.67
C ASN A 261 27.35 -3.62 -6.61
N ASP A 262 26.32 -4.22 -7.19
CA ASP A 262 26.44 -5.31 -8.15
C ASP A 262 25.90 -4.87 -9.52
N ILE A 263 26.84 -4.62 -10.44
CA ILE A 263 26.56 -4.25 -11.83
C ILE A 263 25.74 -5.31 -12.58
N ASN A 264 25.88 -6.58 -12.21
CA ASN A 264 25.19 -7.71 -12.84
C ASN A 264 23.99 -8.18 -12.02
N TYR A 265 23.54 -7.39 -11.04
CA TYR A 265 22.40 -7.74 -10.20
C TYR A 265 21.16 -7.96 -11.06
N LYS A 266 20.49 -9.10 -10.84
CA LYS A 266 19.24 -9.45 -11.51
C LYS A 266 18.07 -9.18 -10.57
N PRO A 267 17.36 -8.05 -10.72
CA PRO A 267 16.21 -7.77 -9.87
C PRO A 267 15.05 -8.73 -10.17
N SER A 268 14.13 -8.86 -9.22
CA SER A 268 12.82 -9.43 -9.53
C SER A 268 12.01 -8.46 -10.42
N LYS A 269 11.02 -8.97 -11.15
CA LYS A 269 10.14 -8.12 -11.96
C LYS A 269 9.39 -7.07 -11.12
N PRO A 270 8.77 -7.40 -9.97
CA PRO A 270 8.18 -6.40 -9.08
C PRO A 270 9.17 -5.34 -8.61
N THR A 271 10.41 -5.72 -8.31
CA THR A 271 11.48 -4.78 -7.91
C THR A 271 11.81 -3.79 -9.03
N ALA A 272 11.97 -4.26 -10.27
CA ALA A 272 12.27 -3.39 -11.41
C ALA A 272 11.11 -2.42 -11.70
N ILE A 273 9.86 -2.90 -11.62
CA ILE A 273 8.66 -2.07 -11.76
C ILE A 273 8.57 -1.04 -10.63
N ALA A 274 8.87 -1.42 -9.38
CA ALA A 274 8.84 -0.51 -8.25
C ALA A 274 9.79 0.69 -8.44
N PHE A 275 10.97 0.49 -9.03
CA PHE A 275 11.86 1.60 -9.39
C PHE A 275 11.31 2.45 -10.54
N ALA A 276 10.70 1.83 -11.56
CA ALA A 276 10.05 2.57 -12.63
C ALA A 276 8.94 3.49 -12.10
N ILE A 277 8.13 2.97 -11.16
CA ILE A 277 7.10 3.73 -10.46
C ILE A 277 7.71 4.84 -9.61
N ALA A 278 8.72 4.55 -8.79
CA ALA A 278 9.38 5.53 -7.92
C ALA A 278 9.97 6.73 -8.68
N MET A 279 10.53 6.48 -9.86
CA MET A 279 11.11 7.49 -10.75
C MET A 279 10.10 8.12 -11.71
N ARG A 280 8.83 7.71 -11.64
CA ARG A 280 7.73 8.18 -12.50
C ARG A 280 8.08 8.06 -13.98
N LEU A 281 8.60 6.89 -14.37
CA LEU A 281 8.99 6.61 -15.75
C LEU A 281 7.74 6.49 -16.62
N ASN A 282 7.78 7.10 -17.79
CA ASN A 282 6.70 6.94 -18.77
C ASN A 282 6.71 5.50 -19.37
N PRO A 283 5.71 5.10 -20.18
CA PRO A 283 5.64 3.75 -20.75
C PRO A 283 6.90 3.31 -21.52
N ASP A 284 7.51 4.20 -22.30
CA ASP A 284 8.72 3.89 -23.09
C ASP A 284 9.94 3.73 -22.17
N GLU A 285 10.12 4.66 -21.22
CA GLU A 285 11.20 4.59 -20.22
C GLU A 285 11.09 3.33 -19.34
N THR A 286 9.87 2.97 -18.95
CA THR A 286 9.59 1.77 -18.16
C THR A 286 9.94 0.52 -18.97
N LYS A 287 9.52 0.45 -20.23
CA LYS A 287 9.83 -0.66 -21.13
C LYS A 287 11.34 -0.85 -21.25
N ASP A 288 12.09 0.22 -21.47
CA ASP A 288 13.55 0.16 -21.59
C ASP A 288 14.20 -0.38 -20.31
N LEU A 289 13.80 0.14 -19.13
CA LEU A 289 14.33 -0.31 -17.85
C LEU A 289 14.03 -1.80 -17.60
N LEU A 290 12.80 -2.24 -17.89
CA LEU A 290 12.40 -3.64 -17.74
C LEU A 290 13.16 -4.56 -18.69
N LEU A 291 13.40 -4.13 -19.94
CA LEU A 291 14.19 -4.89 -20.90
C LEU A 291 15.62 -5.13 -20.39
N LYS A 292 16.25 -4.13 -19.76
CA LYS A 292 17.58 -4.31 -19.13
C LYS A 292 17.58 -5.29 -17.96
N ALA A 293 16.44 -5.48 -17.29
CA ALA A 293 16.25 -6.51 -16.27
C ALA A 293 15.82 -7.88 -16.84
N GLY A 294 15.58 -7.99 -18.15
CA GLY A 294 15.10 -9.21 -18.80
C GLY A 294 13.59 -9.43 -18.71
N PHE A 295 12.81 -8.37 -18.50
CA PHE A 295 11.35 -8.43 -18.38
C PHE A 295 10.64 -7.57 -19.44
N ALA A 296 9.38 -7.90 -19.69
CA ALA A 296 8.43 -7.08 -20.43
C ALA A 296 7.08 -7.11 -19.70
N LEU A 297 6.25 -6.07 -19.87
CA LEU A 297 4.86 -6.09 -19.44
C LEU A 297 4.03 -6.85 -20.49
N SER A 298 3.32 -7.89 -20.06
CA SER A 298 2.51 -8.75 -20.93
C SER A 298 1.02 -8.52 -20.69
N ASN A 299 0.24 -8.47 -21.76
CA ASN A 299 -1.23 -8.40 -21.66
C ASN A 299 -1.86 -9.72 -21.18
N SER A 300 -1.10 -10.82 -21.13
CA SER A 300 -1.57 -12.10 -20.57
C SER A 300 -1.48 -12.17 -19.04
N SER A 301 -0.89 -11.15 -18.40
CA SER A 301 -0.65 -11.10 -16.96
C SER A 301 -1.51 -10.02 -16.32
N LYS A 302 -2.42 -10.41 -15.41
CA LYS A 302 -3.25 -9.45 -14.66
C LYS A 302 -2.38 -8.44 -13.89
N PHE A 303 -1.31 -8.91 -13.25
CA PHE A 303 -0.31 -8.06 -12.61
C PHE A 303 0.22 -6.99 -13.57
N ASP A 304 0.68 -7.38 -14.77
CA ASP A 304 1.28 -6.43 -15.72
C ASP A 304 0.24 -5.44 -16.28
N ILE A 305 -1.00 -5.87 -16.49
CA ILE A 305 -2.07 -5.00 -16.96
C ILE A 305 -2.42 -3.95 -15.91
N ILE A 306 -2.51 -4.34 -14.63
CA ILE A 306 -2.73 -3.39 -13.53
C ILE A 306 -1.60 -2.36 -13.51
N ILE A 307 -0.34 -2.80 -13.63
CA ILE A 307 0.80 -1.87 -13.71
C ILE A 307 0.69 -0.91 -14.90
N GLN A 308 0.33 -1.40 -16.09
CA GLN A 308 0.13 -0.56 -17.27
C GLN A 308 -0.97 0.49 -17.05
N TYR A 309 -2.11 0.10 -16.47
CA TYR A 309 -3.19 1.02 -16.13
C TYR A 309 -2.69 2.20 -15.29
N PHE A 310 -1.95 1.94 -14.21
CA PHE A 310 -1.44 3.00 -13.34
C PHE A 310 -0.42 3.91 -14.03
N ILE A 311 0.47 3.36 -14.86
CA ILE A 311 1.45 4.15 -15.63
C ILE A 311 0.74 5.03 -16.66
N ASP A 312 -0.26 4.49 -17.36
CA ASP A 312 -1.04 5.20 -18.39
C ASP A 312 -1.86 6.35 -17.78
N GLU A 313 -2.47 6.12 -16.62
CA GLU A 313 -3.18 7.15 -15.84
C GLU A 313 -2.22 8.15 -15.15
N GLY A 314 -0.90 7.90 -15.21
CA GLY A 314 0.10 8.75 -14.57
C GLY A 314 0.08 8.70 -13.03
N ASN A 315 -0.54 7.67 -12.45
CA ASN A 315 -0.56 7.42 -11.02
C ASN A 315 0.60 6.51 -10.62
N TYR A 316 1.62 7.12 -10.01
CA TYR A 316 2.85 6.45 -9.60
C TYR A 316 2.92 6.22 -8.07
N ASN A 317 1.78 6.20 -7.39
CA ASN A 317 1.75 5.90 -5.96
C ASN A 317 1.86 4.38 -5.75
N VAL A 318 3.04 3.91 -5.32
CA VAL A 318 3.32 2.48 -5.10
C VAL A 318 2.33 1.82 -4.14
N PHE A 319 1.78 2.56 -3.18
CA PHE A 319 0.85 2.02 -2.20
C PHE A 319 -0.56 1.85 -2.77
N GLU A 320 -1.03 2.78 -3.59
CA GLU A 320 -2.31 2.63 -4.31
C GLU A 320 -2.24 1.50 -5.35
N ILE A 321 -1.07 1.35 -5.99
CA ILE A 321 -0.81 0.21 -6.87
C ILE A 321 -0.85 -1.10 -6.08
N ASN A 322 -0.18 -1.16 -4.93
CA ASN A 322 -0.21 -2.35 -4.07
C ASN A 322 -1.61 -2.66 -3.54
N GLU A 323 -2.42 -1.64 -3.28
CA GLU A 323 -3.83 -1.82 -2.95
C GLU A 323 -4.59 -2.54 -4.08
N ALA A 324 -4.45 -2.06 -5.32
CA ALA A 324 -5.05 -2.72 -6.47
C ALA A 324 -4.53 -4.15 -6.63
N LEU A 325 -3.21 -4.35 -6.60
CA LEU A 325 -2.60 -5.65 -6.74
C LEU A 325 -3.09 -6.63 -5.67
N PHE A 326 -3.17 -6.20 -4.41
CA PHE A 326 -3.71 -7.00 -3.32
C PHE A 326 -5.17 -7.41 -3.56
N ALA A 327 -6.01 -6.48 -4.01
CA ALA A 327 -7.43 -6.75 -4.27
C ALA A 327 -7.65 -7.73 -5.44
N PHE A 328 -6.75 -7.76 -6.41
CA PHE A 328 -6.78 -8.70 -7.54
C PHE A 328 -5.95 -9.98 -7.30
N ASP A 329 -5.54 -10.26 -6.05
CA ASP A 329 -4.74 -11.43 -5.66
C ASP A 329 -3.41 -11.54 -6.46
N GLN A 330 -2.77 -10.40 -6.71
CA GLN A 330 -1.49 -10.30 -7.40
C GLN A 330 -0.34 -10.03 -6.43
N ASN A 331 0.90 -10.31 -6.87
CA ASN A 331 2.11 -9.96 -6.13
C ASN A 331 2.21 -8.44 -5.95
N LEU A 332 2.64 -7.99 -4.77
CA LEU A 332 2.85 -6.57 -4.49
C LEU A 332 4.17 -6.06 -5.08
N LEU A 333 4.26 -4.75 -5.29
CA LEU A 333 5.49 -4.02 -5.57
C LEU A 333 6.21 -3.66 -4.28
N GLY A 334 7.53 -3.51 -4.38
CA GLY A 334 8.38 -3.37 -3.19
C GLY A 334 8.71 -4.74 -2.61
N GLY A 335 9.82 -4.80 -1.87
CA GLY A 335 10.37 -6.04 -1.34
C GLY A 335 9.61 -6.55 -0.13
#